data_AF-A0A1Z8MJA9-F1
#
_entry.id   AF-A0A1Z8MJA9-F1
#
_cell.length_a   1.000
_cell.length_b   1.000
_cell.length_c   1.000
_cell.angle_alpha   90.00
_cell.angle_beta   90.00
_cell.angle_gamma   90.00
#
_symmetry.space_group_name_H-M   'P 1'
#
loop_
_entity.id
_entity.type
_entity.pdbx_description
1 polymer ?
#
loop_
_entity_poly.entity_id
_entity_poly.type
_entity_poly.pdbx_seq_one_letter_code
_entity_poly.pdbx_strand_id
1 'polypeptide(L)'
;MISPTTTQTSSWTVVISRGQSRNPAKRSLEQSLADAAAELPGVDVLVVPHLYDLPKGSESLEKLAELEGNLIFASWIFPRAAHWVLDRNGIGGQYVPTALDELSQEDDQADTPDSEAEQRDDVDRVATLYPRPDREIRCIDLKNELPLSRFVQEIQDTVQPSETALKADSAVTSDDPHAMPLIGGQMLQIDETTSRRWYPVIDFSRCTNCMECIDFCLFGVYGVDGSETILVEQPDNCRKGCPACSRVCPENAIIFPQHKAPAIAGADTGGSDGFKIDLSKLFGAPEGGDDAIATAARERDEQLLLAGRDARGIDDQLKRRQADLTQQPKDDLDQLIDSLDALDL
;
A
#
# COMPACT_ATOMS: atom_id res chain seq x y z
N MET A 1 -36.48 17.20 24.76
CA MET A 1 -36.42 17.58 23.34
C MET A 1 -35.56 16.52 22.67
N ILE A 2 -36.19 15.52 22.07
CA ILE A 2 -35.51 14.40 21.43
C ILE A 2 -35.34 14.84 19.97
N SER A 3 -34.10 15.12 19.58
CA SER A 3 -33.76 15.40 18.17
C SER A 3 -34.04 14.15 17.34
N PRO A 4 -34.65 14.25 16.16
CA PRO A 4 -34.80 13.10 15.27
C PRO A 4 -33.42 12.74 14.72
N THR A 5 -32.95 11.52 15.03
CA THR A 5 -31.83 10.89 14.34
C THR A 5 -32.26 10.67 12.90
N THR A 6 -31.75 11.47 11.98
CA THR A 6 -31.93 11.28 10.55
C THR A 6 -31.12 10.04 10.17
N THR A 7 -31.77 8.91 9.98
CA THR A 7 -31.16 7.72 9.37
C THR A 7 -30.88 8.07 7.91
N GLN A 8 -29.69 8.60 7.66
CA GLN A 8 -29.22 8.92 6.32
C GLN A 8 -28.91 7.58 5.65
N THR A 9 -29.77 7.14 4.72
CA THR A 9 -29.45 6.02 3.84
C THR A 9 -28.21 6.42 3.05
N SER A 10 -27.05 5.86 3.40
CA SER A 10 -25.79 6.14 2.70
C SER A 10 -25.92 5.71 1.24
N SER A 11 -25.90 6.67 0.32
CA SER A 11 -25.90 6.40 -1.12
C SER A 11 -24.58 5.75 -1.51
N TRP A 12 -24.64 4.65 -2.24
CA TRP A 12 -23.44 3.99 -2.79
C TRP A 12 -23.17 4.51 -4.20
N THR A 13 -21.91 4.77 -4.51
CA THR A 13 -21.45 5.01 -5.87
C THR A 13 -20.47 3.91 -6.26
N VAL A 14 -20.72 3.26 -7.40
CA VAL A 14 -19.78 2.33 -8.02
C VAL A 14 -18.99 3.08 -9.08
N VAL A 15 -17.68 3.20 -8.86
CA VAL A 15 -16.76 3.77 -9.82
C VAL A 15 -15.99 2.66 -10.54
N ILE A 16 -15.94 2.75 -11.86
CA ILE A 16 -15.15 1.84 -12.70
C ILE A 16 -14.02 2.64 -13.34
N SER A 17 -12.81 2.40 -12.84
CA SER A 17 -11.58 2.94 -13.41
C SER A 17 -11.07 2.03 -14.52
N ARG A 18 -11.26 2.46 -15.77
CA ARG A 18 -10.91 1.67 -16.95
C ARG A 18 -9.42 1.37 -17.06
N GLY A 19 -9.09 0.25 -17.69
CA GLY A 19 -7.72 -0.15 -17.97
C GLY A 19 -7.08 0.66 -19.09
N GLN A 20 -5.75 0.77 -19.08
CA GLN A 20 -4.98 1.32 -20.21
C GLN A 20 -4.97 0.40 -21.44
N SER A 21 -5.39 -0.86 -21.26
CA SER A 21 -5.30 -1.88 -22.30
C SER A 21 -6.40 -1.70 -23.36
N ARG A 22 -6.06 -2.00 -24.62
CA ARG A 22 -7.04 -2.10 -25.71
C ARG A 22 -7.62 -3.51 -25.84
N ASN A 23 -7.33 -4.41 -24.90
CA ASN A 23 -7.83 -5.78 -24.91
C ASN A 23 -9.38 -5.79 -24.87
N PRO A 24 -10.06 -6.38 -25.88
CA PRO A 24 -11.51 -6.44 -25.93
C PRO A 24 -12.15 -7.13 -24.73
N ALA A 25 -11.54 -8.20 -24.20
CA ALA A 25 -12.09 -8.93 -23.05
C ALA A 25 -12.11 -8.05 -21.78
N LYS A 26 -11.04 -7.29 -21.53
CA LYS A 26 -10.96 -6.35 -20.40
C LYS A 26 -12.00 -5.24 -20.51
N ARG A 27 -12.14 -4.67 -21.71
CA ARG A 27 -13.16 -3.62 -21.97
C ARG A 27 -14.58 -4.15 -21.86
N SER A 28 -14.81 -5.39 -22.28
CA SER A 28 -16.10 -6.05 -22.12
C SER A 28 -16.41 -6.26 -20.64
N LEU A 29 -15.44 -6.68 -19.83
CA LEU A 29 -15.62 -6.83 -18.38
C LEU A 29 -15.98 -5.49 -17.73
N GLU A 30 -15.24 -4.42 -18.03
CA GLU A 30 -15.51 -3.06 -17.54
C GLU A 30 -16.93 -2.61 -17.89
N GLN A 31 -17.34 -2.77 -19.15
CA GLN A 31 -18.65 -2.35 -19.61
C GLN A 31 -19.77 -3.19 -18.96
N SER A 32 -19.64 -4.51 -18.96
CA SER A 32 -20.67 -5.39 -18.39
C SER A 32 -20.80 -5.22 -16.88
N LEU A 33 -19.71 -4.88 -16.18
CA LEU A 33 -19.76 -4.55 -14.76
C LEU A 33 -20.47 -3.21 -14.53
N ALA A 34 -20.23 -2.21 -15.38
CA ALA A 34 -20.92 -0.92 -15.31
C ALA A 34 -22.42 -1.09 -15.52
N ASP A 35 -22.80 -1.82 -16.58
CA ASP A 35 -24.18 -2.08 -16.94
C ASP A 35 -24.90 -2.81 -15.79
N ALA A 36 -24.28 -3.87 -15.23
CA ALA A 36 -24.85 -4.62 -14.12
C ALA A 36 -24.96 -3.79 -12.82
N ALA A 37 -24.00 -2.92 -12.53
CA ALA A 37 -24.06 -2.04 -11.37
C ALA A 37 -25.17 -0.99 -11.50
N ALA A 38 -25.41 -0.47 -12.71
CA ALA A 38 -26.44 0.55 -12.96
C ALA A 38 -27.87 0.00 -12.86
N GLU A 39 -28.04 -1.32 -12.99
CA GLU A 39 -29.31 -2.01 -12.74
C GLU A 39 -29.65 -2.11 -11.24
N LEU A 40 -28.69 -1.84 -10.33
CA LEU A 40 -28.92 -1.91 -8.89
C LEU A 40 -29.69 -0.67 -8.40
N PRO A 41 -30.74 -0.85 -7.58
CA PRO A 41 -31.50 0.27 -7.05
C PRO A 41 -30.66 1.06 -6.02
N GLY A 42 -30.65 2.39 -6.15
CA GLY A 42 -29.96 3.27 -5.20
C GLY A 42 -28.42 3.32 -5.35
N VAL A 43 -27.88 2.86 -6.49
CA VAL A 43 -26.46 2.89 -6.80
C VAL A 43 -26.20 3.80 -7.98
N ASP A 44 -25.39 4.84 -7.80
CA ASP A 44 -24.91 5.62 -8.94
C ASP A 44 -23.65 4.98 -9.54
N VAL A 45 -23.51 5.03 -10.86
CA VAL A 45 -22.35 4.47 -11.57
C VAL A 45 -21.56 5.56 -12.26
N LEU A 46 -20.26 5.59 -12.02
CA LEU A 46 -19.34 6.52 -12.65
C LEU A 46 -18.19 5.75 -13.32
N VAL A 47 -18.06 5.90 -14.63
CA VAL A 47 -16.98 5.31 -15.41
C VAL A 47 -15.95 6.38 -15.73
N VAL A 48 -14.72 6.18 -15.29
CA VAL A 48 -13.60 7.11 -15.47
C VAL A 48 -12.44 6.44 -16.21
N PRO A 49 -11.53 7.21 -16.82
CA PRO A 49 -10.26 6.67 -17.29
C PRO A 49 -9.44 6.08 -16.15
N HIS A 50 -8.29 5.48 -16.50
CA HIS A 50 -7.42 4.84 -15.53
C HIS A 50 -6.99 5.81 -14.41
N LEU A 51 -7.37 5.50 -13.16
CA LEU A 51 -7.20 6.36 -11.98
C LEU A 51 -5.81 7.00 -11.87
N TYR A 52 -4.76 6.20 -12.02
CA TYR A 52 -3.39 6.68 -11.84
C TYR A 52 -2.89 7.62 -12.96
N ASP A 53 -3.58 7.65 -14.10
CA ASP A 53 -3.21 8.47 -15.25
C ASP A 53 -3.99 9.80 -15.32
N LEU A 54 -4.88 10.04 -14.35
CA LEU A 54 -5.70 11.25 -14.30
C LEU A 54 -4.81 12.50 -14.04
N PRO A 55 -4.93 13.55 -14.87
CA PRO A 55 -4.29 14.83 -14.64
C PRO A 55 -4.76 15.50 -13.34
N LYS A 56 -4.00 16.47 -12.80
CA LYS A 56 -4.53 17.31 -11.71
C LYS A 56 -5.61 18.24 -12.29
N GLY A 57 -6.76 18.35 -11.63
CA GLY A 57 -7.88 19.18 -12.10
C GLY A 57 -8.60 18.60 -13.34
N SER A 58 -8.61 17.27 -13.47
CA SER A 58 -9.32 16.57 -14.54
C SER A 58 -10.81 16.45 -14.22
N GLU A 59 -11.67 16.32 -15.24
CA GLU A 59 -13.13 16.21 -15.03
C GLU A 59 -13.47 14.97 -14.17
N SER A 60 -12.75 13.87 -14.37
CA SER A 60 -12.91 12.66 -13.55
C SER A 60 -12.56 12.90 -12.09
N LEU A 61 -11.47 13.60 -11.79
CA LEU A 61 -11.11 13.90 -10.39
C LEU A 61 -12.08 14.87 -9.74
N GLU A 62 -12.57 15.88 -10.47
CA GLU A 62 -13.60 16.79 -9.97
C GLU A 62 -14.87 16.04 -9.62
N LYS A 63 -15.33 15.15 -10.51
CA LYS A 63 -16.52 14.32 -10.28
C LYS A 63 -16.34 13.33 -9.13
N LEU A 64 -15.15 12.75 -8.98
CA LEU A 64 -14.86 11.86 -7.85
C LEU A 64 -14.81 12.61 -6.52
N ALA A 65 -14.33 13.85 -6.51
CA ALA A 65 -14.26 14.68 -5.32
C ALA A 65 -15.63 15.19 -4.85
N GLU A 66 -16.61 15.30 -5.76
CA GLU A 66 -18.01 15.63 -5.45
C GLU A 66 -18.78 14.49 -4.77
N LEU A 67 -18.29 13.26 -4.83
CA LEU A 67 -18.93 12.11 -4.18
C LEU A 67 -18.74 12.24 -2.67
N GLU A 68 -19.83 12.26 -1.90
CA GLU A 68 -19.80 12.30 -0.42
C GLU A 68 -20.17 10.93 0.21
N GLY A 69 -20.87 10.08 -0.54
CA GLY A 69 -21.35 8.76 -0.08
C GLY A 69 -20.28 7.67 -0.04
N ASN A 70 -20.73 6.45 0.27
CA ASN A 70 -19.88 5.26 0.26
C ASN A 70 -19.48 4.91 -1.17
N LEU A 71 -18.26 4.41 -1.34
CA LEU A 71 -17.64 4.23 -2.64
C LEU A 71 -17.18 2.78 -2.83
N ILE A 72 -17.62 2.16 -3.92
CA ILE A 72 -17.00 0.94 -4.44
C ILE A 72 -16.18 1.35 -5.65
N PHE A 73 -14.88 1.08 -5.63
CA PHE A 73 -13.94 1.47 -6.68
C PHE A 73 -13.34 0.24 -7.36
N ALA A 74 -13.87 -0.13 -8.53
CA ALA A 74 -13.36 -1.23 -9.33
C ALA A 74 -12.25 -0.75 -10.26
N SER A 75 -11.06 -1.35 -10.18
CA SER A 75 -9.90 -0.91 -10.97
C SER A 75 -8.92 -2.02 -11.32
N TRP A 76 -7.98 -1.72 -12.21
CA TRP A 76 -6.85 -2.60 -12.54
C TRP A 76 -5.59 -2.28 -11.72
N ILE A 77 -5.77 -1.71 -10.53
CA ILE A 77 -4.72 -1.39 -9.57
C ILE A 77 -5.01 -2.20 -8.29
N PHE A 78 -3.97 -2.65 -7.60
CA PHE A 78 -4.16 -3.35 -6.33
C PHE A 78 -4.98 -2.51 -5.34
N PRO A 79 -5.87 -3.11 -4.52
CA PRO A 79 -6.85 -2.38 -3.71
C PRO A 79 -6.25 -1.27 -2.85
N ARG A 80 -5.16 -1.56 -2.11
CA ARG A 80 -4.46 -0.56 -1.30
C ARG A 80 -3.91 0.59 -2.14
N ALA A 81 -3.29 0.26 -3.27
CA ALA A 81 -2.75 1.25 -4.18
C ALA A 81 -3.85 2.15 -4.77
N ALA A 82 -5.02 1.60 -5.11
CA ALA A 82 -6.16 2.37 -5.59
C ALA A 82 -6.67 3.34 -4.51
N HIS A 83 -6.86 2.85 -3.28
CA HIS A 83 -7.27 3.66 -2.13
C HIS A 83 -6.34 4.84 -1.88
N TRP A 84 -5.02 4.62 -1.80
CA TRP A 84 -4.08 5.71 -1.52
C TRP A 84 -3.87 6.66 -2.71
N VAL A 85 -4.12 6.22 -3.94
CA VAL A 85 -4.19 7.13 -5.08
C VAL A 85 -5.42 8.04 -4.97
N LEU A 86 -6.59 7.50 -4.59
CA LEU A 86 -7.79 8.31 -4.33
C LEU A 86 -7.56 9.32 -3.22
N ASP A 87 -7.06 8.84 -2.08
CA ASP A 87 -6.78 9.64 -0.89
C ASP A 87 -5.87 10.84 -1.21
N ARG A 88 -4.77 10.58 -1.92
CA ARG A 88 -3.85 11.62 -2.36
C ARG A 88 -4.49 12.66 -3.28
N ASN A 89 -5.50 12.29 -4.05
CA ASN A 89 -6.26 13.20 -4.91
C ASN A 89 -7.45 13.85 -4.18
N GLY A 90 -7.51 13.77 -2.84
CA GLY A 90 -8.54 14.41 -2.02
C GLY A 90 -9.81 13.57 -1.86
N ILE A 91 -9.82 12.33 -2.36
CA ILE A 91 -10.96 11.42 -2.30
C ILE A 91 -10.70 10.43 -1.15
N GLY A 92 -10.71 10.95 0.09
CA GLY A 92 -10.37 10.19 1.29
C GLY A 92 -11.57 9.47 1.91
N GLY A 93 -11.34 8.35 2.61
CA GLY A 93 -12.35 7.57 3.33
C GLY A 93 -11.72 6.35 3.99
N GLN A 94 -12.50 5.62 4.79
CA GLN A 94 -12.05 4.42 5.48
C GLN A 94 -11.90 3.27 4.47
N TYR A 95 -10.68 2.73 4.37
CA TYR A 95 -10.43 1.55 3.55
C TYR A 95 -11.09 0.33 4.18
N VAL A 96 -11.98 -0.33 3.45
CA VAL A 96 -12.61 -1.58 3.87
C VAL A 96 -12.26 -2.67 2.86
N PRO A 97 -11.60 -3.77 3.27
CA PRO A 97 -11.33 -4.91 2.40
C PRO A 97 -12.61 -5.52 1.82
N THR A 98 -12.48 -6.13 0.64
CA THR A 98 -13.57 -6.86 -0.02
C THR A 98 -13.46 -8.35 0.26
N ALA A 99 -14.57 -9.09 0.17
CA ALA A 99 -14.52 -10.56 0.33
C ALA A 99 -13.73 -11.23 -0.80
N LEU A 100 -13.51 -10.53 -1.91
CA LEU A 100 -12.68 -10.99 -3.02
C LEU A 100 -11.19 -10.96 -2.69
N ASP A 101 -10.76 -10.14 -1.74
CA ASP A 101 -9.35 -10.04 -1.33
C ASP A 101 -8.94 -11.29 -0.53
N GLU A 102 -9.82 -11.82 0.31
CA GLU A 102 -9.59 -13.02 1.13
C GLU A 102 -9.39 -14.27 0.26
N LEU A 103 -10.14 -14.38 -0.84
CA LEU A 103 -10.04 -15.52 -1.77
C LEU A 103 -8.69 -15.59 -2.49
N SER A 104 -8.03 -14.44 -2.68
CA SER A 104 -6.72 -14.40 -3.34
C SER A 104 -5.58 -14.88 -2.45
N GLN A 105 -5.77 -14.88 -1.13
CA GLN A 105 -4.77 -15.27 -0.14
C GLN A 105 -4.78 -16.79 0.13
N GLU A 106 -5.84 -17.50 -0.23
CA GLU A 106 -5.93 -18.96 -0.08
C GLU A 106 -5.04 -19.74 -1.07
N ASP A 107 -4.73 -19.16 -2.23
CA ASP A 107 -3.91 -19.79 -3.28
C ASP A 107 -2.38 -19.73 -3.01
N ASP A 108 -1.93 -18.87 -2.08
CA ASP A 108 -0.52 -18.67 -1.74
C ASP A 108 -0.04 -19.51 -0.53
N GLN A 109 -0.80 -20.53 -0.13
CA GLN A 109 -0.39 -21.52 0.90
C GLN A 109 0.65 -22.51 0.36
N ALA A 110 1.85 -22.03 0.05
CA ALA A 110 3.06 -22.84 -0.02
C ALA A 110 4.12 -22.24 0.92
N ASP A 111 4.35 -22.95 2.03
CA ASP A 111 5.36 -22.69 3.06
C ASP A 111 5.17 -21.43 3.92
N THR A 112 4.20 -21.49 4.84
CA THR A 112 4.19 -20.69 6.06
C THR A 112 5.19 -21.26 7.09
N PRO A 113 6.29 -20.59 7.46
CA PRO A 113 6.68 -20.62 8.85
C PRO A 113 5.68 -19.75 9.63
N ASP A 114 5.22 -20.25 10.78
CA ASP A 114 4.47 -19.47 11.77
C ASP A 114 5.14 -18.11 11.94
N SER A 115 4.53 -17.09 11.34
CA SER A 115 4.75 -15.72 11.76
C SER A 115 3.40 -15.29 12.28
N GLU A 116 3.27 -15.44 13.59
CA GLU A 116 2.43 -14.58 14.39
C GLU A 116 2.81 -13.15 13.99
N ALA A 117 2.08 -12.58 13.03
CA ALA A 117 2.04 -11.15 12.84
C ALA A 117 1.38 -10.61 14.10
N GLU A 118 2.16 -10.50 15.17
CA GLU A 118 1.81 -9.69 16.32
C GLU A 118 1.44 -8.33 15.73
N GLN A 119 0.15 -8.00 15.80
CA GLN A 119 -0.33 -6.65 15.66
C GLN A 119 0.39 -5.86 16.75
N ARG A 120 1.55 -5.29 16.41
CA ARG A 120 2.22 -4.28 17.22
C ARG A 120 1.36 -3.02 17.14
N ASP A 121 0.27 -3.03 17.90
CA ASP A 121 -0.68 -1.92 18.05
C ASP A 121 -0.04 -0.66 18.67
N ASP A 122 1.22 -0.74 19.11
CA ASP A 122 1.96 0.35 19.75
C ASP A 122 2.68 1.31 18.78
N VAL A 123 2.62 1.11 17.46
CA VAL A 123 3.28 2.02 16.52
C VAL A 123 2.31 3.05 15.95
N ASP A 124 2.51 4.33 16.27
CA ASP A 124 1.73 5.45 15.73
C ASP A 124 1.83 5.52 14.19
N ARG A 125 0.72 5.19 13.52
CA ARG A 125 0.59 5.31 12.06
C ARG A 125 0.06 6.68 11.67
N VAL A 126 0.48 7.18 10.51
CA VAL A 126 0.02 8.50 10.01
C VAL A 126 -1.51 8.55 9.86
N ALA A 127 -2.15 7.46 9.43
CA ALA A 127 -3.60 7.39 9.33
C ALA A 127 -4.31 7.54 10.69
N THR A 128 -3.68 7.10 11.79
CA THR A 128 -4.20 7.25 13.15
C THR A 128 -4.09 8.69 13.64
N LEU A 129 -2.98 9.36 13.30
CA LEU A 129 -2.74 10.77 13.65
C LEU A 129 -3.68 11.71 12.88
N TYR A 130 -4.02 11.36 11.64
CA TYR A 130 -4.87 12.16 10.75
C TYR A 130 -6.03 11.32 10.19
N PRO A 131 -7.12 11.17 10.96
CA PRO A 131 -8.22 10.28 10.61
C PRO A 131 -8.91 10.73 9.31
N ARG A 132 -9.32 9.74 8.52
CA ARG A 132 -10.04 9.95 7.26
C ARG A 132 -11.53 10.18 7.48
N PRO A 133 -12.25 10.76 6.50
CA PRO A 133 -13.70 10.92 6.57
C PRO A 133 -14.41 9.60 6.91
N ASP A 134 -15.51 9.69 7.66
CA ASP A 134 -16.34 8.56 8.04
C ASP A 134 -17.25 8.12 6.89
N ARG A 135 -16.63 7.53 5.87
CA ARG A 135 -17.28 6.89 4.73
C ARG A 135 -16.47 5.68 4.29
N GLU A 136 -17.13 4.66 3.76
CA GLU A 136 -16.45 3.46 3.28
C GLU A 136 -15.91 3.65 1.86
N ILE A 137 -14.67 3.21 1.65
CA ILE A 137 -14.09 3.02 0.31
C ILE A 137 -13.65 1.56 0.20
N ARG A 138 -14.33 0.82 -0.67
CA ARG A 138 -14.04 -0.58 -0.99
C ARG A 138 -13.45 -0.66 -2.38
N CYS A 139 -12.23 -1.19 -2.52
CA CYS A 139 -11.55 -1.27 -3.80
C CYS A 139 -11.59 -2.71 -4.33
N ILE A 140 -12.14 -2.92 -5.53
CA ILE A 140 -12.20 -4.23 -6.19
C ILE A 140 -11.05 -4.35 -7.20
N ASP A 141 -10.23 -5.39 -7.09
CA ASP A 141 -9.18 -5.70 -8.06
C ASP A 141 -9.72 -6.49 -9.26
N LEU A 142 -9.80 -5.83 -10.41
CA LEU A 142 -10.20 -6.44 -11.69
C LEU A 142 -9.11 -7.33 -12.29
N LYS A 143 -7.90 -7.36 -11.73
CA LYS A 143 -6.85 -8.32 -12.13
C LYS A 143 -7.21 -9.75 -11.74
N ASN A 144 -8.04 -9.94 -10.72
CA ASN A 144 -8.48 -11.25 -10.28
C ASN A 144 -9.19 -11.94 -11.45
N GLU A 145 -8.78 -13.15 -11.80
CA GLU A 145 -9.32 -13.91 -12.93
C GLU A 145 -10.69 -14.54 -12.60
N LEU A 146 -11.60 -13.72 -12.07
CA LEU A 146 -12.93 -14.11 -11.63
C LEU A 146 -13.98 -13.85 -12.72
N PRO A 147 -15.07 -14.65 -12.76
CA PRO A 147 -16.20 -14.36 -13.64
C PRO A 147 -16.94 -13.10 -13.20
N LEU A 148 -17.56 -12.39 -14.16
CA LEU A 148 -18.35 -11.17 -13.93
C LEU A 148 -19.34 -11.31 -12.76
N SER A 149 -20.00 -12.47 -12.65
CA SER A 149 -20.97 -12.73 -11.60
C SER A 149 -20.43 -12.56 -10.18
N ARG A 150 -19.13 -12.84 -9.95
CA ARG A 150 -18.51 -12.66 -8.62
C ARG A 150 -18.30 -11.20 -8.28
N PHE A 151 -17.89 -10.38 -9.26
CA PHE A 151 -17.78 -8.93 -9.06
C PHE A 151 -19.15 -8.28 -8.82
N VAL A 152 -20.17 -8.68 -9.58
CA VAL A 152 -21.54 -8.18 -9.41
C VAL A 152 -22.10 -8.60 -8.06
N GLN A 153 -21.86 -9.84 -7.64
CA GLN A 153 -22.28 -10.33 -6.33
C GLN A 153 -21.63 -9.54 -5.20
N GLU A 154 -20.32 -9.26 -5.26
CA GLU A 154 -19.63 -8.43 -4.26
C GLU A 154 -20.27 -7.04 -4.12
N ILE A 155 -20.60 -6.40 -5.25
CA ILE A 155 -21.27 -5.09 -5.25
C ILE A 155 -22.66 -5.20 -4.63
N GLN A 156 -23.44 -6.22 -5.00
CA GLN A 156 -24.78 -6.46 -4.46
C GLN A 156 -24.75 -6.68 -2.95
N ASP A 157 -23.87 -7.56 -2.47
CA ASP A 157 -23.73 -7.90 -1.06
C ASP A 157 -23.28 -6.68 -0.23
N THR A 158 -22.47 -5.79 -0.83
CA THR A 158 -22.02 -4.55 -0.20
C THR A 158 -23.14 -3.50 -0.09
N VAL A 159 -23.89 -3.28 -1.17
CA VAL A 159 -24.93 -2.24 -1.22
C VAL A 159 -26.21 -2.67 -0.50
N GLN A 160 -26.56 -3.95 -0.59
CA GLN A 160 -27.73 -4.54 0.04
C GLN A 160 -27.28 -5.66 0.98
N PRO A 161 -26.61 -5.32 2.11
CA PRO A 161 -26.18 -6.32 3.05
C PRO A 161 -27.41 -7.12 3.49
N SER A 162 -27.42 -8.42 3.18
CA SER A 162 -28.52 -9.29 3.55
C SER A 162 -28.81 -9.14 5.05
N GLU A 163 -30.09 -9.11 5.44
CA GLU A 163 -30.55 -8.94 6.84
C GLU A 163 -29.90 -9.94 7.83
N THR A 164 -29.20 -10.95 7.34
CA THR A 164 -28.39 -11.90 8.10
C THR A 164 -27.23 -11.25 8.86
N ALA A 165 -26.72 -10.08 8.45
CA ALA A 165 -25.65 -9.36 9.15
C ALA A 165 -26.15 -8.34 10.21
N LEU A 166 -27.44 -7.99 10.19
CA LEU A 166 -28.03 -6.93 11.04
C LEU A 166 -28.69 -7.44 12.33
N LYS A 167 -28.58 -8.73 12.66
CA LYS A 167 -29.08 -9.27 13.94
C LYS A 167 -28.08 -9.08 15.09
N ALA A 168 -27.64 -7.84 15.26
CA ALA A 168 -27.04 -7.35 16.51
C ALA A 168 -27.23 -5.83 16.62
N ASP A 169 -28.42 -5.31 16.33
CA ASP A 169 -29.07 -4.35 17.24
C ASP A 169 -30.46 -3.91 16.72
N SER A 170 -31.45 -4.16 17.58
CA SER A 170 -32.75 -3.50 17.70
C SER A 170 -33.73 -3.52 16.51
N ALA A 171 -34.78 -4.31 16.70
CA ALA A 171 -36.02 -4.26 15.96
C ALA A 171 -36.76 -2.92 16.12
N VAL A 172 -37.00 -2.23 15.01
CA VAL A 172 -38.13 -1.29 14.86
C VAL A 172 -38.69 -1.46 13.45
N THR A 173 -39.93 -1.95 13.36
CA THR A 173 -40.73 -1.95 12.14
C THR A 173 -41.36 -0.58 11.96
N SER A 174 -41.11 0.08 10.84
CA SER A 174 -41.95 1.19 10.38
C SER A 174 -42.28 1.02 8.89
N ASP A 175 -43.52 0.61 8.64
CA ASP A 175 -44.22 0.77 7.38
C ASP A 175 -44.38 2.28 7.12
N ASP A 176 -43.65 2.84 6.16
CA ASP A 176 -43.87 4.21 5.68
C ASP A 176 -44.45 4.18 4.24
N PRO A 177 -45.71 4.59 4.01
CA PRO A 177 -46.37 4.55 2.69
C PRO A 177 -45.87 5.61 1.69
N HIS A 178 -44.79 6.34 1.98
CA HIS A 178 -44.28 7.43 1.14
C HIS A 178 -42.82 7.26 0.67
N ALA A 179 -42.33 6.02 0.55
CA ALA A 179 -41.14 5.75 -0.23
C ALA A 179 -41.41 6.03 -1.72
N MET A 180 -40.91 7.17 -2.22
CA MET A 180 -40.87 7.45 -3.65
C MET A 180 -40.09 6.32 -4.36
N PRO A 181 -40.52 5.93 -5.57
CA PRO A 181 -39.89 4.81 -6.26
C PRO A 181 -38.40 5.12 -6.48
N LEU A 182 -37.54 4.21 -6.01
CA LEU A 182 -36.12 4.16 -6.33
C LEU A 182 -35.97 3.98 -7.84
N ILE A 183 -35.94 5.10 -8.56
CA ILE A 183 -35.60 5.17 -9.98
C ILE A 183 -34.14 4.73 -10.08
N GLY A 184 -33.86 3.80 -11.00
CA GLY A 184 -32.56 3.18 -11.20
C GLY A 184 -31.40 4.19 -11.26
N GLY A 185 -30.24 3.71 -10.82
CA GLY A 185 -29.00 4.47 -10.73
C GLY A 185 -28.63 5.25 -11.98
N GLN A 186 -28.09 6.45 -11.82
CA GLN A 186 -27.56 7.19 -12.97
C GLN A 186 -26.18 6.63 -13.35
N MET A 187 -25.97 6.30 -14.63
CA MET A 187 -24.65 5.97 -15.17
C MET A 187 -24.07 7.20 -15.89
N LEU A 188 -22.89 7.65 -15.45
CA LEU A 188 -22.10 8.69 -16.10
C LEU A 188 -20.78 8.11 -16.58
N GLN A 189 -20.41 8.36 -17.84
CA GLN A 189 -19.09 8.02 -18.39
C GLN A 189 -18.34 9.29 -18.78
N ILE A 190 -17.11 9.41 -18.30
CA ILE A 190 -16.21 10.52 -18.59
C ILE A 190 -15.07 10.00 -19.47
N ASP A 191 -14.95 10.56 -20.67
CA ASP A 191 -13.86 10.26 -21.60
C ASP A 191 -12.97 11.51 -21.74
N GLU A 192 -11.77 11.45 -21.17
CA GLU A 192 -10.80 12.55 -21.21
C GLU A 192 -9.39 12.09 -21.57
N THR A 193 -8.54 13.05 -21.94
CA THR A 193 -7.16 12.76 -22.31
C THR A 193 -6.31 12.53 -21.06
N THR A 194 -5.77 11.33 -20.91
CA THR A 194 -4.94 10.95 -19.76
C THR A 194 -3.45 11.03 -20.06
N SER A 195 -2.65 11.14 -19.00
CA SER A 195 -1.18 11.09 -19.07
C SER A 195 -0.67 9.91 -18.27
N ARG A 196 0.13 9.03 -18.87
CA ARG A 196 0.83 8.01 -18.08
C ARG A 196 1.82 8.67 -17.16
N ARG A 197 1.63 8.48 -15.86
CA ARG A 197 2.47 9.09 -14.83
C ARG A 197 3.36 8.04 -14.17
N TRP A 198 4.45 8.51 -13.55
CA TRP A 198 5.33 7.68 -12.74
C TRP A 198 5.68 8.46 -11.48
N TYR A 199 5.12 8.05 -10.34
CA TYR A 199 5.36 8.69 -9.04
C TYR A 199 4.98 7.76 -7.86
N PRO A 200 5.59 7.92 -6.69
CA PRO A 200 5.22 7.14 -5.50
C PRO A 200 3.89 7.62 -4.91
N VAL A 201 3.19 6.71 -4.25
CA VAL A 201 2.00 6.94 -3.43
C VAL A 201 2.32 6.43 -2.02
N ILE A 202 1.86 7.14 -0.98
CA ILE A 202 2.14 6.75 0.40
C ILE A 202 0.90 6.11 0.98
N ASP A 203 1.08 4.91 1.52
CA ASP A 203 0.12 4.19 2.33
C ASP A 203 0.21 4.68 3.77
N PHE A 204 -0.68 5.57 4.18
CA PHE A 204 -0.59 6.17 5.51
C PHE A 204 -1.03 5.25 6.64
N SER A 205 -1.71 4.13 6.36
CA SER A 205 -2.00 3.13 7.39
C SER A 205 -0.76 2.31 7.74
N ARG A 206 0.20 2.18 6.81
CA ARG A 206 1.53 1.61 7.07
C ARG A 206 2.58 2.66 7.42
N CYS A 207 2.45 3.90 6.99
CA CYS A 207 3.49 4.89 7.25
C CYS A 207 3.56 5.24 8.75
N THR A 208 4.76 5.16 9.32
CA THR A 208 5.08 5.56 10.71
C THR A 208 5.68 6.96 10.79
N ASN A 209 5.66 7.70 9.67
CA ASN A 209 6.26 9.03 9.54
C ASN A 209 7.79 9.06 9.82
N CYS A 210 8.53 7.96 9.57
CA CYS A 210 9.96 7.83 9.87
C CYS A 210 10.93 8.68 9.02
N MET A 211 10.44 9.34 7.96
CA MET A 211 11.21 10.23 7.07
C MET A 211 12.33 9.61 6.22
N GLU A 212 12.56 8.30 6.24
CA GLU A 212 13.61 7.69 5.41
C GLU A 212 13.43 7.91 3.89
N CYS A 213 12.18 7.99 3.43
CA CYS A 213 11.88 8.16 2.02
C CYS A 213 12.25 9.55 1.48
N ILE A 214 12.16 10.60 2.31
CA ILE A 214 12.57 11.96 1.93
C ILE A 214 14.10 12.05 1.89
N ASP A 215 14.79 11.51 2.89
CA ASP A 215 16.25 11.50 2.96
C ASP A 215 16.87 10.69 1.81
N PHE A 216 16.23 9.58 1.44
CA PHE A 216 16.68 8.74 0.34
C PHE A 216 16.45 9.39 -1.04
N CYS A 217 15.42 10.23 -1.20
CA CYS A 217 15.01 10.71 -2.51
C CYS A 217 15.83 11.92 -3.00
N LEU A 218 16.85 11.66 -3.81
CA LEU A 218 17.66 12.70 -4.46
C LEU A 218 16.91 13.58 -5.48
N PHE A 219 15.68 13.24 -5.84
CA PHE A 219 14.90 13.97 -6.85
C PHE A 219 13.91 14.97 -6.25
N GLY A 220 13.86 15.12 -4.92
CA GLY A 220 12.96 16.06 -4.26
C GLY A 220 11.48 15.74 -4.49
N VAL A 221 11.13 14.45 -4.53
CA VAL A 221 9.75 14.00 -4.76
C VAL A 221 8.88 14.17 -3.52
N TYR A 222 9.48 14.05 -2.34
CA TYR A 222 8.83 14.12 -1.05
C TYR A 222 9.09 15.45 -0.37
N GLY A 223 8.15 15.84 0.49
CA GLY A 223 8.23 17.00 1.37
C GLY A 223 7.46 16.72 2.66
N VAL A 224 7.41 17.70 3.55
CA VAL A 224 6.61 17.65 4.79
C VAL A 224 5.54 18.73 4.76
N ASP A 225 4.37 18.44 5.32
CA ASP A 225 3.27 19.40 5.38
C ASP A 225 3.40 20.33 6.60
N GLY A 226 2.38 21.17 6.83
CA GLY A 226 2.33 22.08 7.98
C GLY A 226 2.27 21.39 9.35
N SER A 227 2.04 20.08 9.38
CA SER A 227 1.97 19.25 10.57
C SER A 227 3.12 18.24 10.63
N GLU A 228 4.22 18.52 9.92
CA GLU A 228 5.43 17.70 9.85
C GLU A 228 5.16 16.25 9.40
N THR A 229 4.13 16.05 8.59
CA THR A 229 3.76 14.75 8.04
C THR A 229 4.29 14.60 6.62
N ILE A 230 4.91 13.46 6.35
CA ILE A 230 5.45 13.14 5.04
C ILE A 230 4.37 13.19 3.96
N LEU A 231 4.66 13.86 2.83
CA LEU A 231 3.81 13.86 1.65
C LEU A 231 4.62 13.76 0.37
N VAL A 232 3.94 13.44 -0.73
CA VAL A 232 4.56 13.47 -2.06
C VAL A 232 4.29 14.83 -2.70
N GLU A 233 5.22 15.76 -2.50
CA GLU A 233 5.12 17.16 -2.90
C GLU A 233 5.26 17.35 -4.43
N GLN A 234 6.31 16.78 -5.02
CA GLN A 234 6.65 16.95 -6.44
C GLN A 234 6.62 15.59 -7.17
N PRO A 235 5.43 15.03 -7.47
CA PRO A 235 5.32 13.71 -8.11
C PRO A 235 6.08 13.62 -9.43
N ASP A 236 6.01 14.69 -10.24
CA ASP A 236 6.58 14.70 -11.60
C ASP A 236 8.11 14.73 -11.62
N ASN A 237 8.76 15.01 -10.50
CA ASN A 237 10.22 14.91 -10.38
C ASN A 237 10.71 13.46 -10.26
N CYS A 238 9.80 12.50 -10.04
CA CYS A 238 10.19 11.12 -9.84
C CYS A 238 10.87 10.56 -11.11
N ARG A 239 12.11 10.09 -10.96
CA ARG A 239 12.83 9.45 -12.06
C ARG A 239 12.05 8.22 -12.54
N LYS A 240 11.64 8.24 -13.81
CA LYS A 240 10.91 7.14 -14.46
C LYS A 240 11.56 5.78 -14.19
N GLY A 241 10.77 4.86 -13.67
CA GLY A 241 11.18 3.48 -13.38
C GLY A 241 12.02 3.29 -12.11
N CYS A 242 12.20 4.30 -11.26
CA CYS A 242 12.92 4.18 -9.99
C CYS A 242 11.97 3.85 -8.83
N PRO A 243 12.00 2.64 -8.24
CA PRO A 243 11.18 2.28 -7.08
C PRO A 243 11.97 2.29 -5.75
N ALA A 244 13.14 2.93 -5.71
CA ALA A 244 14.11 2.69 -4.65
C ALA A 244 13.63 3.13 -3.26
N CYS A 245 12.83 4.20 -3.17
CA CYS A 245 12.16 4.61 -1.93
C CYS A 245 11.12 3.58 -1.41
N SER A 246 10.59 2.71 -2.27
CA SER A 246 9.74 1.58 -1.85
C SER A 246 10.53 0.48 -1.16
N ARG A 247 11.81 0.32 -1.50
CA ARG A 247 12.68 -0.71 -0.92
C ARG A 247 13.34 -0.29 0.39
N VAL A 248 13.56 1.00 0.58
CA VAL A 248 14.14 1.52 1.84
C VAL A 248 13.08 1.64 2.93
N CYS A 249 11.80 1.82 2.58
CA CYS A 249 10.75 2.00 3.57
C CYS A 249 10.57 0.75 4.45
N PRO A 250 10.79 0.85 5.78
CA PRO A 250 10.78 -0.31 6.69
C PRO A 250 9.39 -0.95 6.79
N GLU A 251 8.35 -0.14 6.65
CA GLU A 251 6.94 -0.55 6.75
C GLU A 251 6.31 -0.87 5.38
N ASN A 252 7.11 -0.84 4.30
CA ASN A 252 6.61 -1.01 2.93
C ASN A 252 5.42 -0.10 2.58
N ALA A 253 5.42 1.13 3.11
CA ALA A 253 4.34 2.10 2.93
C ALA A 253 4.39 2.83 1.56
N ILE A 254 5.52 2.79 0.85
CA ILE A 254 5.67 3.49 -0.43
C ILE A 254 5.30 2.58 -1.59
N ILE A 255 4.29 2.97 -2.36
CA ILE A 255 3.65 2.21 -3.43
C ILE A 255 3.91 2.87 -4.79
N PHE A 256 4.20 2.06 -5.82
CA PHE A 256 4.19 2.45 -7.23
C PHE A 256 3.14 1.64 -7.98
N PRO A 257 1.91 2.16 -8.15
CA PRO A 257 0.76 1.39 -8.67
C PRO A 257 0.96 0.68 -10.02
N GLN A 258 1.85 1.20 -10.87
CA GLN A 258 2.16 0.62 -12.19
C GLN A 258 3.48 -0.17 -12.22
N HIS A 259 4.10 -0.42 -11.07
CA HIS A 259 5.29 -1.26 -11.01
C HIS A 259 4.93 -2.72 -11.27
N LYS A 260 5.87 -3.46 -11.86
CA LYS A 260 5.66 -4.86 -12.27
C LYS A 260 5.63 -5.86 -11.10
N ALA A 261 6.34 -5.56 -10.01
CA ALA A 261 6.39 -6.41 -8.84
C ALA A 261 5.20 -6.10 -7.92
N PRO A 262 4.36 -7.10 -7.56
CA PRO A 262 3.15 -6.92 -6.75
C PRO A 262 3.40 -6.18 -5.42
N ALA A 263 4.43 -6.59 -4.65
CA ALA A 263 4.77 -5.97 -3.37
C ALA A 263 5.04 -4.45 -3.47
N ILE A 264 5.70 -4.01 -4.54
CA ILE A 264 5.97 -2.57 -4.79
C ILE A 264 4.72 -1.87 -5.34
N ALA A 265 3.85 -2.61 -6.04
CA ALA A 265 2.64 -2.09 -6.65
C ALA A 265 1.45 -2.00 -5.68
N GLY A 266 1.64 -2.39 -4.42
CA GLY A 266 0.63 -2.26 -3.36
C GLY A 266 -0.23 -3.50 -3.15
N ALA A 267 0.21 -4.67 -3.64
CA ALA A 267 -0.37 -5.95 -3.24
C ALA A 267 -0.08 -6.22 -1.75
N ASP A 268 -0.96 -6.95 -1.08
CA ASP A 268 -0.72 -7.38 0.29
C ASP A 268 0.03 -8.72 0.28
N THR A 269 1.33 -8.70 0.56
CA THR A 269 2.19 -9.88 0.43
C THR A 269 2.64 -10.44 1.78
N GLY A 270 1.84 -10.24 2.85
CA GLY A 270 2.09 -10.83 4.17
C GLY A 270 3.45 -10.50 4.81
N GLY A 271 4.11 -9.41 4.39
CA GLY A 271 5.41 -8.97 4.93
C GLY A 271 6.64 -9.83 4.57
N SER A 272 6.47 -10.97 3.89
CA SER A 272 7.57 -11.89 3.53
C SER A 272 8.26 -11.55 2.20
N ASP A 273 7.52 -10.97 1.26
CA ASP A 273 7.97 -10.68 -0.11
C ASP A 273 8.51 -9.26 -0.32
N GLY A 274 8.50 -8.44 0.74
CA GLY A 274 9.34 -7.27 0.81
C GLY A 274 10.78 -7.76 0.81
N PHE A 275 11.45 -7.69 -0.34
CA PHE A 275 12.87 -7.98 -0.52
C PHE A 275 13.67 -7.06 0.43
N LYS A 276 13.69 -7.41 1.72
CA LYS A 276 14.48 -6.78 2.78
C LYS A 276 15.89 -7.08 2.36
N ILE A 277 16.49 -6.11 1.67
CA ILE A 277 17.90 -6.09 1.39
C ILE A 277 18.52 -6.20 2.78
N ASP A 278 19.03 -7.38 3.11
CA ASP A 278 19.76 -7.61 4.34
C ASP A 278 20.90 -6.60 4.34
N LEU A 279 20.74 -5.53 5.12
CA LEU A 279 21.70 -4.43 5.16
C LEU A 279 23.09 -4.99 5.48
N SER A 280 23.18 -6.09 6.23
CA SER A 280 24.41 -6.83 6.49
C SER A 280 25.11 -7.26 5.19
N LYS A 281 24.37 -7.80 4.21
CA LYS A 281 24.92 -8.18 2.89
C LYS A 281 25.28 -6.96 2.04
N LEU A 282 24.56 -5.85 2.17
CA LEU A 282 24.84 -4.62 1.44
C LEU A 282 26.05 -3.85 1.99
N PHE A 283 26.32 -3.97 3.30
CA PHE A 283 27.44 -3.36 4.01
C PHE A 283 28.64 -4.31 4.25
N GLY A 284 28.69 -5.44 3.54
CA GLY A 284 29.92 -6.22 3.41
C GLY A 284 29.99 -7.52 4.20
N ALA A 285 28.86 -8.08 4.65
CA ALA A 285 28.82 -9.47 5.08
C ALA A 285 29.11 -10.38 3.87
N PRO A 286 30.18 -11.19 3.90
CA PRO A 286 30.57 -12.00 2.76
C PRO A 286 29.51 -13.06 2.44
N GLU A 287 29.14 -13.16 1.16
CA GLU A 287 28.27 -14.22 0.64
C GLU A 287 28.99 -15.58 0.75
N GLY A 288 28.89 -16.22 1.91
CA GLY A 288 29.49 -17.55 2.13
C GLY A 288 29.94 -17.86 3.56
N GLY A 289 29.80 -16.94 4.52
CA GLY A 289 30.37 -17.15 5.86
C GLY A 289 31.91 -17.18 5.86
N ASP A 290 32.53 -16.69 4.78
CA ASP A 290 33.97 -16.51 4.71
C ASP A 290 34.39 -15.49 5.78
N ASP A 291 35.48 -15.78 6.48
CA ASP A 291 36.02 -14.88 7.49
C ASP A 291 36.38 -13.53 6.82
N ALA A 292 35.66 -12.46 7.16
CA ALA A 292 35.84 -11.12 6.62
C ALA A 292 37.31 -10.65 6.74
N ILE A 293 38.03 -11.16 7.75
CA ILE A 293 39.44 -10.88 7.99
C ILE A 293 40.33 -11.57 6.95
N ALA A 294 40.02 -12.82 6.60
CA ALA A 294 40.75 -13.56 5.60
C ALA A 294 40.57 -12.93 4.22
N THR A 295 39.36 -12.50 3.90
CA THR A 295 39.06 -11.77 2.67
C THR A 295 39.80 -10.43 2.63
N ALA A 296 39.72 -9.62 3.69
CA ALA A 296 40.43 -8.34 3.77
C ALA A 296 41.96 -8.50 3.69
N ALA A 297 42.53 -9.54 4.32
CA ALA A 297 43.96 -9.82 4.26
C ALA A 297 44.41 -10.24 2.85
N ARG A 298 43.61 -11.07 2.16
CA ARG A 298 43.86 -11.49 0.78
C ARG A 298 43.86 -10.29 -0.18
N GLU A 299 42.82 -9.47 -0.14
CA GLU A 299 42.68 -8.27 -0.99
C GLU A 299 43.83 -7.28 -0.74
N ARG A 300 44.17 -7.03 0.54
CA ARG A 300 45.29 -6.15 0.90
C ARG A 300 46.61 -6.69 0.35
N ASP A 301 46.88 -7.98 0.52
CA ASP A 301 48.12 -8.59 0.08
C ASP A 301 48.25 -8.61 -1.44
N GLU A 302 47.14 -8.83 -2.17
CA GLU A 302 47.08 -8.67 -3.62
C GLU A 302 47.45 -7.24 -4.05
N GLN A 303 46.88 -6.22 -3.40
CA GLN A 303 47.21 -4.81 -3.68
C GLN A 303 48.66 -4.46 -3.33
N LEU A 304 49.21 -5.03 -2.24
CA LEU A 304 50.61 -4.84 -1.88
C LEU A 304 51.54 -5.43 -2.95
N LEU A 305 51.26 -6.63 -3.43
CA LEU A 305 52.03 -7.29 -4.48
C LEU A 305 51.97 -6.51 -5.80
N LEU A 306 50.80 -6.01 -6.19
CA LEU A 306 50.64 -5.11 -7.34
C LEU A 306 51.45 -3.82 -7.21
N ALA A 307 51.56 -3.29 -5.99
CA ALA A 307 52.38 -2.12 -5.67
C ALA A 307 53.88 -2.43 -5.47
N GLY A 308 54.32 -3.67 -5.74
CA GLY A 308 55.73 -4.10 -5.60
C GLY A 308 56.20 -4.25 -4.15
N ARG A 309 55.28 -4.49 -3.21
CA ARG A 309 55.54 -4.70 -1.79
C ARG A 309 55.22 -6.15 -1.41
N ASP A 310 55.85 -6.65 -0.35
CA ASP A 310 55.61 -8.01 0.13
C ASP A 310 54.23 -8.15 0.80
N ALA A 311 53.59 -9.30 0.57
CA ALA A 311 52.37 -9.70 1.26
C ALA A 311 52.59 -9.79 2.78
N ARG A 312 51.58 -9.38 3.55
CA ARG A 312 51.67 -9.32 5.02
C ARG A 312 50.99 -10.48 5.74
N GLY A 313 50.09 -11.20 5.07
CA GLY A 313 49.31 -12.32 5.62
C GLY A 313 48.36 -11.89 6.76
N ILE A 314 47.63 -12.85 7.31
CA ILE A 314 46.94 -12.65 8.60
C ILE A 314 48.01 -12.69 9.69
N ASP A 315 48.53 -11.50 10.04
CA ASP A 315 49.61 -11.34 11.01
C ASP A 315 49.22 -11.90 12.40
N ASP A 316 50.15 -12.56 13.08
CA ASP A 316 49.98 -13.00 14.47
C ASP A 316 49.66 -11.82 15.40
N GLN A 317 50.09 -10.60 15.05
CA GLN A 317 49.67 -9.39 15.76
C GLN A 317 48.19 -9.06 15.58
N LEU A 318 47.60 -9.32 14.41
CA LEU A 318 46.17 -9.11 14.17
C LEU A 318 45.33 -10.12 14.96
N LYS A 319 45.76 -11.39 14.95
CA LYS A 319 45.14 -12.45 15.77
C LYS A 319 45.24 -12.15 17.27
N ARG A 320 46.40 -11.67 17.73
CA ARG A 320 46.60 -11.26 19.14
C ARG A 320 45.75 -10.05 19.50
N ARG A 321 45.73 -8.98 18.68
CA ARG A 321 44.88 -7.81 18.92
C ARG A 321 43.40 -8.16 18.98
N GLN A 322 42.94 -9.11 18.16
CA GLN A 322 41.56 -9.59 18.23
C GLN A 322 41.29 -10.43 19.47
N ALA A 323 42.16 -11.38 19.80
CA ALA A 323 42.04 -12.13 21.05
C ALA A 323 42.02 -11.18 22.26
N ASP A 324 42.83 -10.12 22.24
CA ASP A 324 42.88 -9.09 23.27
C ASP A 324 41.61 -8.22 23.28
N LEU A 325 41.01 -7.91 22.12
CA LEU A 325 39.72 -7.21 22.01
C LEU A 325 38.54 -8.07 22.50
N THR A 326 38.53 -9.37 22.19
CA THR A 326 37.49 -10.30 22.68
C THR A 326 37.64 -10.61 24.17
N GLN A 327 38.83 -10.41 24.74
CA GLN A 327 39.12 -10.60 26.17
C GLN A 327 39.06 -9.30 26.98
N GLN A 328 38.88 -8.15 26.34
CA GLN A 328 38.67 -6.90 27.07
C GLN A 328 37.33 -6.95 27.80
N PRO A 329 37.28 -6.52 29.07
CA PRO A 329 36.01 -6.39 29.78
C PRO A 329 35.17 -5.37 29.02
N LYS A 330 33.93 -5.75 28.68
CA LYS A 330 32.94 -4.88 28.04
C LYS A 330 32.90 -3.55 28.77
N ASP A 331 33.16 -2.47 28.04
CA ASP A 331 33.15 -1.13 28.62
C ASP A 331 31.72 -0.70 28.96
N ASP A 332 31.57 0.46 29.60
CA ASP A 332 30.24 0.94 30.01
C ASP A 332 29.30 1.11 28.81
N LEU A 333 29.83 1.38 27.61
CA LEU A 333 29.02 1.53 26.40
C LEU A 333 28.58 0.16 25.88
N ASP A 334 29.46 -0.83 25.87
CA ASP A 334 29.14 -2.22 25.52
C ASP A 334 28.07 -2.81 26.46
N GLN A 335 28.15 -2.50 27.75
CA GLN A 335 27.15 -2.91 28.73
C GLN A 335 25.81 -2.20 28.54
N LEU A 336 25.83 -0.92 28.14
CA LEU A 336 24.62 -0.19 27.80
C LEU A 336 23.96 -0.73 26.53
N ILE A 337 24.74 -1.10 25.50
CA ILE A 337 24.23 -1.73 24.28
C ILE A 337 23.64 -3.10 24.58
N ASP A 338 24.34 -3.94 25.34
CA ASP A 338 23.81 -5.23 25.80
C ASP A 338 22.51 -5.07 26.62
N SER A 339 22.44 -4.02 27.44
CA SER A 339 21.23 -3.72 28.22
C SER A 339 20.08 -3.23 27.35
N LEU A 340 20.39 -2.53 26.25
CA LEU A 340 19.41 -2.08 25.26
C LEU A 340 18.88 -3.26 24.45
N ASP A 341 19.76 -4.18 24.05
CA ASP A 341 19.40 -5.40 23.31
C ASP A 341 18.64 -6.41 24.19
N ALA A 342 18.90 -6.42 25.50
CA ALA A 342 18.15 -7.24 26.47
C ALA A 342 16.80 -6.62 26.87
N LEU A 343 16.60 -5.33 26.60
CA LEU A 343 15.32 -4.66 26.66
C LEU A 343 14.65 -4.84 25.29
N ASP A 344 14.17 -6.06 25.02
CA ASP A 344 13.37 -6.38 23.84
C ASP A 344 12.04 -5.58 23.90
N LEU A 345 12.07 -4.33 23.42
CA LEU A 345 10.96 -3.38 23.30
C LEU A 345 10.45 -3.33 21.85
#